data_AF-A0A183UF91-F1
#
_entry.id   AF-A0A183UF91-F1
#
_cell.length_a   1.000
_cell.length_b   1.000
_cell.length_c   1.000
_cell.angle_alpha   90.00
_cell.angle_beta   90.00
_cell.angle_gamma   90.00
#
_symmetry.space_group_name_H-M   'P 1'
#
loop_
_entity.id
_entity.type
_entity.pdbx_description
1 polymer ?
#
loop_
_entity_poly.entity_id
_entity_poly.type
_entity_poly.pdbx_seq_one_letter_code
_entity_poly.pdbx_strand_id
1 'polypeptide(L)'
;MAYVGTVLSEESHSAAHAHNVEAPPLSCRIPAGVNATCEMCVSKGAHCFWCEKTKNCSDYMWHFPNCPLDGVRYKNCWVNWSALTITLGVLGGIILAIICCCCCYCCYRCKRCRRRWVQRAFERRYAKEMAQRLAMENKQEQRRMERKAQIDEIRIKYGT
;
A
#
# COMPACT_ATOMS: atom_id res chain seq x y z
N MET A 1 -22.83 26.19 -5.90
CA MET A 1 -23.05 25.08 -6.85
C MET A 1 -23.26 23.83 -5.99
N ALA A 2 -24.44 23.49 -5.44
CA ALA A 2 -25.73 23.20 -6.08
C ALA A 2 -25.49 22.34 -7.34
N TYR A 3 -25.81 21.04 -7.36
CA TYR A 3 -27.17 20.52 -7.41
C TYR A 3 -27.42 19.25 -6.58
N VAL A 4 -28.60 19.24 -5.97
CA VAL A 4 -29.39 18.09 -5.51
C VAL A 4 -30.24 17.60 -6.69
N GLY A 5 -30.51 16.30 -6.77
CA GLY A 5 -31.57 15.72 -7.60
C GLY A 5 -31.13 14.39 -8.23
N THR A 6 -31.92 13.34 -8.31
CA THR A 6 -33.29 13.04 -7.85
C THR A 6 -33.41 11.51 -7.92
N VAL A 7 -34.00 10.92 -6.87
CA VAL A 7 -34.64 9.60 -6.91
C VAL A 7 -35.88 9.67 -7.80
N LEU A 8 -36.08 8.65 -8.64
CA LEU A 8 -37.36 7.95 -8.94
C LEU A 8 -37.32 7.31 -10.33
N SER A 9 -37.40 5.97 -10.35
CA SER A 9 -38.37 5.24 -11.15
C SER A 9 -38.50 3.84 -10.56
N GLU A 10 -39.61 3.64 -9.85
CA GLU A 10 -40.15 2.38 -9.36
C GLU A 10 -40.60 1.46 -10.53
N GLU A 11 -40.45 0.15 -10.27
CA GLU A 11 -41.33 -0.98 -10.60
C GLU A 11 -41.80 -1.16 -12.06
N SER A 12 -41.68 -2.34 -12.67
CA SER A 12 -42.41 -3.54 -12.24
C SER A 12 -42.18 -4.70 -13.22
N HIS A 13 -42.29 -5.92 -12.67
CA HIS A 13 -42.68 -7.19 -13.31
C HIS A 13 -41.69 -7.94 -14.22
N SER A 14 -41.11 -9.01 -13.68
CA SER A 14 -41.60 -10.35 -14.02
C SER A 14 -41.08 -11.42 -13.07
N ALA A 15 -42.03 -12.11 -12.44
CA ALA A 15 -41.83 -13.47 -11.96
C ALA A 15 -41.58 -14.42 -13.14
N ALA A 16 -41.07 -15.61 -12.82
CA ALA A 16 -40.83 -16.77 -13.70
C ALA A 16 -39.50 -16.73 -14.48
N HIS A 17 -38.46 -17.32 -13.88
CA HIS A 17 -38.14 -18.72 -14.16
C HIS A 17 -36.98 -19.13 -13.24
N ALA A 18 -37.29 -19.87 -12.17
CA ALA A 18 -36.33 -20.79 -11.61
C ALA A 18 -36.12 -21.89 -12.67
N HIS A 19 -35.28 -21.61 -13.66
CA HIS A 19 -34.68 -22.68 -14.44
C HIS A 19 -33.90 -23.50 -13.41
N ASN A 20 -34.39 -24.71 -13.14
CA ASN A 20 -33.53 -25.81 -12.75
C ASN A 20 -32.45 -25.90 -13.83
N VAL A 21 -31.34 -25.19 -13.63
CA VAL A 21 -30.10 -25.49 -14.32
C VAL A 21 -29.63 -26.74 -13.61
N GLU A 22 -30.14 -27.88 -14.10
CA GLU A 22 -29.50 -29.16 -13.87
C GLU A 22 -28.06 -28.95 -14.32
N ALA A 23 -27.16 -28.86 -13.33
CA ALA A 23 -25.75 -28.64 -13.59
C ALA A 23 -25.34 -29.69 -14.63
N PRO A 24 -24.79 -29.29 -15.79
CA PRO A 24 -24.34 -30.26 -16.78
C PRO A 24 -23.42 -31.25 -16.04
N PRO A 25 -23.57 -32.56 -16.26
CA PRO A 25 -22.93 -33.57 -15.43
C PRO A 25 -21.46 -33.21 -15.29
N LEU A 26 -20.95 -33.15 -14.04
CA LEU A 26 -19.56 -32.84 -13.64
C LEU A 26 -18.59 -33.89 -14.19
N SER A 27 -18.57 -34.05 -15.50
CA SER A 27 -17.84 -35.04 -16.24
C SER A 27 -17.02 -34.30 -17.28
N CYS A 28 -15.80 -34.02 -16.86
CA CYS A 28 -14.77 -33.48 -17.73
C CYS A 28 -14.39 -34.45 -18.85
N ARG A 29 -14.76 -35.73 -18.72
CA ARG A 29 -14.50 -36.76 -19.72
C ARG A 29 -15.11 -36.39 -21.08
N ILE A 30 -14.35 -36.64 -22.14
CA ILE A 30 -14.77 -36.45 -23.54
C ILE A 30 -15.19 -37.83 -24.08
N PRO A 31 -16.32 -37.95 -24.82
CA PRO A 31 -16.79 -39.23 -25.35
C PRO A 31 -15.78 -39.85 -26.33
N ALA A 32 -15.62 -41.17 -26.27
CA ALA A 32 -14.76 -41.91 -27.17
C ALA A 32 -15.31 -41.83 -28.61
N GLY A 33 -14.52 -41.34 -29.55
CA GLY A 33 -14.92 -41.13 -30.95
C GLY A 33 -14.79 -39.68 -31.43
N VAL A 34 -14.59 -38.72 -30.52
CA VAL A 34 -14.24 -37.33 -30.86
C VAL A 34 -12.77 -37.08 -30.52
N ASN A 35 -12.04 -36.43 -31.42
CA ASN A 35 -10.66 -36.01 -31.15
C ASN A 35 -10.68 -35.01 -29.99
N ALA A 36 -10.27 -35.46 -28.81
CA ALA A 36 -10.23 -34.64 -27.62
C ALA A 36 -9.23 -33.50 -27.82
N THR A 37 -9.72 -32.26 -27.82
CA THR A 37 -8.87 -31.07 -27.85
C THR A 37 -8.92 -30.34 -26.52
N CYS A 38 -7.84 -29.63 -26.26
CA CYS A 38 -7.67 -28.81 -25.07
C CYS A 38 -8.75 -27.72 -24.96
N GLU A 39 -9.14 -27.09 -26.06
CA GLU A 39 -10.21 -26.08 -26.08
C GLU A 39 -11.56 -26.66 -25.67
N MET A 40 -11.90 -27.86 -26.15
CA MET A 40 -13.13 -28.57 -25.77
C MET A 40 -13.18 -28.95 -24.29
N CYS A 41 -12.03 -29.24 -23.70
CA CYS A 41 -11.94 -29.56 -22.28
C CYS A 41 -12.10 -28.30 -21.41
N VAL A 42 -11.40 -27.23 -21.80
CA VAL A 42 -11.39 -25.96 -21.08
C VAL A 42 -12.76 -25.25 -21.16
N SER A 43 -13.50 -25.39 -22.26
CA SER A 43 -14.83 -24.79 -22.43
C SER A 43 -15.89 -25.38 -21.49
N LYS A 44 -15.69 -26.59 -20.95
CA LYS A 44 -16.58 -27.21 -19.95
C LYS A 44 -16.58 -26.47 -18.61
N GLY A 45 -15.55 -25.64 -18.36
CA GLY A 45 -15.49 -24.75 -17.22
C GLY A 45 -14.34 -25.03 -16.26
N ALA A 46 -14.37 -24.34 -15.12
CA ALA A 46 -13.25 -24.27 -14.18
C ALA A 46 -13.07 -25.51 -13.29
N HIS A 47 -13.96 -26.51 -13.37
CA HIS A 47 -13.78 -27.79 -12.70
C HIS A 47 -12.98 -28.78 -13.57
N CYS A 48 -12.75 -28.48 -14.86
CA CYS A 48 -12.02 -29.36 -15.76
C CYS A 48 -10.61 -28.84 -16.07
N PHE A 49 -9.68 -29.76 -16.33
CA PHE A 49 -8.35 -29.44 -16.83
C PHE A 49 -7.90 -30.42 -17.91
N TRP A 50 -7.06 -29.91 -18.83
CA TRP A 50 -6.47 -30.70 -19.89
C TRP A 50 -5.03 -31.06 -19.54
N CYS A 51 -4.67 -32.33 -19.70
CA CYS A 51 -3.29 -32.77 -19.57
C CYS A 51 -2.65 -32.98 -20.93
N GLU A 52 -1.62 -32.19 -21.22
CA GLU A 52 -0.92 -32.23 -22.50
C GLU A 52 -0.10 -33.51 -22.69
N LYS A 53 0.36 -34.13 -21.59
CA LYS A 53 1.17 -35.36 -21.62
C LYS A 53 0.34 -36.60 -21.95
N THR A 54 -0.83 -36.73 -21.34
CA THR A 54 -1.73 -37.89 -21.49
C THR A 54 -2.86 -37.64 -22.50
N LYS A 55 -2.98 -36.41 -23.01
CA LYS A 55 -4.01 -35.97 -23.99
C LYS A 55 -5.43 -36.33 -23.53
N ASN A 56 -5.71 -36.13 -22.25
CA ASN A 56 -7.01 -36.40 -21.64
C ASN A 56 -7.54 -35.19 -20.87
N CYS A 57 -8.86 -35.11 -20.73
CA CYS A 57 -9.56 -34.15 -19.91
C CYS A 57 -9.99 -34.82 -18.60
N SER A 58 -9.61 -34.24 -17.47
CA SER A 58 -9.88 -34.78 -16.13
C SER A 58 -10.47 -33.71 -15.20
N ASP A 59 -11.09 -34.18 -14.12
CA ASP A 59 -11.71 -33.31 -13.11
C ASP A 59 -10.67 -32.78 -12.12
N TYR A 60 -10.73 -31.48 -11.85
CA TYR A 60 -9.81 -30.76 -10.98
C TYR A 60 -10.26 -30.86 -9.53
N MET A 61 -9.51 -31.63 -8.74
CA MET A 61 -9.84 -31.89 -7.34
C MET A 61 -8.83 -31.23 -6.40
N TRP A 62 -8.83 -29.91 -6.20
CA TRP A 62 -7.81 -29.16 -5.42
C TRP A 62 -6.35 -29.30 -5.90
N HIS A 63 -6.03 -30.33 -6.68
CA HIS A 63 -4.76 -30.70 -7.27
C HIS A 63 -5.01 -31.31 -8.66
N PHE A 64 -3.94 -31.50 -9.43
CA PHE A 64 -3.99 -32.09 -10.76
C PHE A 64 -3.56 -33.57 -10.68
N PRO A 65 -4.49 -34.53 -10.49
CA PRO A 65 -4.14 -35.94 -10.40
C PRO A 65 -3.56 -36.45 -11.72
N ASN A 66 -2.51 -37.26 -11.65
CA ASN A 66 -1.90 -37.98 -12.78
C ASN A 66 -1.40 -37.07 -13.94
N CYS A 67 -1.15 -35.79 -13.71
CA CYS A 67 -0.57 -34.90 -14.70
C CYS A 67 0.53 -34.01 -14.08
N PRO A 68 1.73 -33.93 -14.68
CA PRO A 68 2.75 -32.99 -14.20
C PRO A 68 2.29 -31.56 -14.42
N LEU A 69 2.56 -30.68 -13.45
CA LEU A 69 2.09 -29.27 -13.46
C LEU A 69 2.49 -28.49 -14.72
N ASP A 70 3.61 -28.84 -15.34
CA ASP A 70 4.09 -28.20 -16.58
C ASP A 70 3.29 -28.58 -17.83
N GLY A 71 2.54 -29.69 -17.78
CA GLY A 71 1.66 -30.13 -18.87
C GLY A 71 0.19 -29.78 -18.65
N VAL A 72 -0.15 -29.18 -17.52
CA VAL A 72 -1.52 -28.85 -17.16
C VAL A 72 -1.94 -27.55 -17.84
N ARG A 73 -3.00 -27.64 -18.64
CA ARG A 73 -3.72 -26.49 -19.20
C ARG A 73 -5.03 -26.34 -18.46
N TYR A 74 -5.16 -25.25 -17.71
CA TYR A 74 -6.31 -24.94 -16.87
C TYR A 74 -6.85 -23.56 -17.25
N LYS A 75 -8.16 -23.45 -17.49
CA LYS A 75 -8.87 -22.26 -18.03
C LYS A 75 -8.43 -21.77 -19.41
N ASN A 76 -7.22 -22.08 -19.85
CA ASN A 76 -6.59 -21.52 -21.05
C ASN A 76 -5.63 -22.57 -21.64
N CYS A 77 -5.66 -22.75 -22.96
CA CYS A 77 -4.90 -23.82 -23.62
C CYS A 77 -3.46 -23.43 -24.01
N TRP A 78 -3.28 -22.20 -24.45
CA TRP A 78 -2.02 -21.60 -24.87
C TRP A 78 -0.93 -21.52 -23.79
N VAL A 79 -1.27 -21.38 -22.50
CA VAL A 79 -0.30 -21.15 -21.41
C VAL A 79 -0.42 -22.24 -20.34
N ASN A 80 0.72 -22.70 -19.82
CA ASN A 80 0.75 -23.68 -18.73
C ASN A 80 0.26 -23.02 -17.43
N TRP A 81 -0.40 -23.79 -16.57
CA TRP A 81 -0.87 -23.28 -15.29
C TRP A 81 0.29 -22.88 -14.35
N SER A 82 1.42 -23.60 -14.44
CA SER A 82 2.66 -23.27 -13.72
C SER A 82 3.16 -21.87 -14.11
N ALA A 83 3.25 -21.60 -15.41
CA ALA A 83 3.71 -20.31 -15.93
C ALA A 83 2.80 -19.14 -15.52
N LEU A 84 1.47 -19.31 -15.57
CA LEU A 84 0.55 -18.25 -15.16
C LEU A 84 0.68 -17.91 -13.66
N THR A 85 0.79 -18.94 -12.82
CA THR A 85 0.88 -18.73 -11.37
C THR A 85 2.19 -18.03 -11.02
N ILE A 86 3.30 -18.42 -11.67
CA ILE A 86 4.60 -17.79 -11.47
C ILE A 86 4.57 -16.32 -11.90
N THR A 87 4.00 -15.99 -13.06
CA THR A 87 3.95 -14.59 -13.53
C THR A 87 3.12 -13.70 -12.62
N LEU A 88 1.97 -14.19 -12.15
CA LEU A 88 1.16 -13.46 -11.16
C LEU A 88 1.89 -13.28 -9.83
N GLY A 89 2.62 -14.31 -9.37
CA GLY A 89 3.46 -14.23 -8.18
C GLY A 89 4.59 -13.21 -8.32
N VAL A 90 5.29 -13.19 -9.46
CA VAL A 90 6.36 -12.22 -9.74
C VAL A 90 5.82 -10.80 -9.83
N LEU A 91 4.71 -10.58 -10.55
CA LEU A 91 4.07 -9.26 -10.65
C LEU A 91 3.61 -8.76 -9.29
N GLY A 92 2.93 -9.59 -8.51
CA GLY A 92 2.51 -9.26 -7.15
C GLY A 92 3.71 -8.97 -6.24
N GLY A 93 4.75 -9.79 -6.32
CA GLY A 93 5.99 -9.62 -5.56
C GLY A 93 6.71 -8.31 -5.88
N ILE A 94 6.81 -7.93 -7.15
CA ILE A 94 7.41 -6.66 -7.58
C ILE A 94 6.61 -5.48 -7.04
N ILE A 95 5.27 -5.50 -7.17
CA ILE A 95 4.41 -4.42 -6.66
C ILE A 95 4.58 -4.28 -5.13
N LEU A 96 4.54 -5.39 -4.40
CA LEU A 96 4.73 -5.39 -2.95
C LEU A 96 6.12 -4.91 -2.56
N ALA A 97 7.17 -5.32 -3.28
CA ALA A 97 8.53 -4.86 -3.06
C ALA A 97 8.66 -3.35 -3.26
N ILE A 98 8.08 -2.80 -4.33
CA ILE A 98 8.07 -1.35 -4.59
C ILE A 98 7.38 -0.60 -3.46
N ILE A 99 6.19 -1.05 -3.04
CA ILE A 99 5.45 -0.42 -1.94
C ILE A 99 6.26 -0.47 -0.64
N CYS A 100 6.82 -1.63 -0.31
CA CYS A 100 7.64 -1.82 0.89
C CYS A 100 8.87 -0.90 0.87
N CYS A 101 9.63 -0.89 -0.24
CA CYS A 101 10.79 -0.02 -0.41
C CYS A 101 10.42 1.46 -0.32
N CYS A 102 9.35 1.90 -0.99
CA CYS A 102 8.84 3.27 -0.90
C CYS A 102 8.44 3.63 0.53
N CYS A 103 7.68 2.78 1.22
CA CYS A 103 7.27 3.00 2.60
C CYS A 103 8.46 3.07 3.56
N CYS A 104 9.43 2.16 3.44
CA CYS A 104 10.64 2.16 4.26
C CYS A 104 11.49 3.40 4.00
N TYR A 105 11.69 3.77 2.74
CA TYR A 105 12.49 4.94 2.35
C TYR A 105 11.83 6.25 2.78
N CYS A 106 10.53 6.41 2.53
CA CYS A 106 9.75 7.58 2.96
C CYS A 106 9.69 7.68 4.48
N CYS A 107 9.45 6.59 5.21
CA CYS A 107 9.47 6.60 6.68
C CYS A 107 10.85 6.98 7.24
N TYR A 108 11.93 6.45 6.66
CA TYR A 108 13.30 6.76 7.09
C TYR A 108 13.65 8.23 6.83
N ARG A 109 13.29 8.75 5.65
CA ARG A 109 13.49 10.16 5.27
C ARG A 109 12.64 11.11 6.12
N CYS A 110 11.36 10.81 6.32
CA CYS A 110 10.46 11.61 7.15
C CYS A 110 10.90 11.64 8.62
N LYS A 111 11.34 10.50 9.19
CA LYS A 111 11.92 10.47 10.55
C LYS A 111 13.18 11.33 10.64
N ARG A 112 14.07 11.29 9.64
CA ARG A 112 15.28 12.11 9.62
C ARG A 112 14.98 13.60 9.47
N CYS A 113 14.04 13.98 8.61
CA CYS A 113 13.60 15.37 8.44
C CYS A 113 12.94 15.89 9.72
N ARG A 114 12.04 15.10 10.34
CA ARG A 114 11.38 15.48 11.59
C ARG A 114 12.39 15.70 12.72
N ARG A 115 13.37 14.82 12.90
CA ARG A 115 14.44 15.00 13.91
C ARG A 115 15.22 16.30 13.69
N ARG A 116 15.64 16.57 12.44
CA ARG A 116 16.34 17.82 12.10
C ARG A 116 15.49 19.06 12.38
N TRP A 117 14.20 19.00 12.10
CA TRP A 117 13.29 20.11 12.30
C TRP A 117 13.08 20.42 13.80
N VAL A 118 12.88 19.38 14.60
CA VAL A 118 12.77 19.49 16.07
C VAL A 118 14.06 20.06 16.67
N GLN A 119 15.23 19.58 16.22
CA GLN A 119 16.51 20.05 16.74
C GLN A 119 16.77 21.53 16.40
N ARG A 120 16.49 21.95 15.16
CA ARG A 120 16.56 23.38 14.78
C ARG A 120 15.57 24.24 15.56
N ALA A 121 14.38 23.73 15.85
CA ALA A 121 13.40 24.46 16.66
C ALA A 121 13.89 24.63 18.12
N PHE A 122 14.52 23.60 18.68
CA PHE A 122 15.13 23.64 20.01
C PHE A 122 16.29 24.64 20.07
N GLU A 123 17.23 24.57 19.13
CA GLU A 123 18.37 25.50 19.04
C GLU A 123 17.91 26.96 18.93
N ARG A 124 16.89 27.24 18.12
CA ARG A 124 16.31 28.60 18.00
C ARG A 124 15.71 29.11 19.31
N ARG A 125 15.04 28.24 20.07
CA ARG A 125 14.47 28.61 21.38
C ARG A 125 15.58 28.88 22.39
N TYR A 126 16.55 27.98 22.45
CA TYR A 126 17.71 28.11 23.33
C TYR A 126 18.51 29.39 23.06
N ALA A 127 18.77 29.69 21.78
CA ALA A 127 19.47 30.92 21.40
C ALA A 127 18.70 32.19 21.79
N LYS A 128 17.36 32.19 21.68
CA LYS A 128 16.53 33.32 22.12
C LYS A 128 16.57 33.50 23.63
N GLU A 129 16.44 32.42 24.40
CA GLU A 129 16.52 32.48 25.86
C GLU A 129 17.90 32.98 26.33
N MET A 130 18.98 32.49 25.71
CA MET A 130 20.34 32.94 26.02
C MET A 130 20.52 34.43 25.70
N ALA A 131 20.04 34.89 24.54
CA ALA A 131 20.07 36.31 24.18
C ALA A 131 19.27 37.19 25.15
N GLN A 132 18.11 36.71 25.62
CA GLN A 132 17.31 37.43 26.61
C GLN A 132 18.01 37.52 27.97
N ARG A 133 18.65 36.44 28.43
CA ARG A 133 19.44 36.43 29.66
C ARG A 133 20.59 37.44 29.59
N LEU A 134 21.38 37.40 28.53
CA LEU A 134 22.48 38.34 28.29
C LEU A 134 21.98 39.79 28.22
N ALA A 135 20.84 40.05 27.57
CA ALA A 135 20.27 41.38 27.52
C ALA A 135 19.81 41.89 28.90
N MET A 136 19.29 41.01 29.75
CA MET A 136 18.92 41.35 31.13
C MET A 136 20.15 41.64 31.99
N GLU A 137 21.20 40.82 31.87
CA GLU A 137 22.48 41.03 32.56
C GLU A 137 23.11 42.37 32.16
N ASN A 138 23.23 42.65 30.86
CA ASN A 138 23.75 43.92 30.36
C ASN A 138 22.97 45.13 30.92
N LYS A 139 21.64 45.05 30.99
CA LYS A 139 20.81 46.11 31.60
C LYS A 139 21.07 46.25 33.10
N GLN A 140 21.28 45.16 33.82
CA GLN A 140 21.61 45.20 35.24
C GLN A 140 22.99 45.82 35.46
N GLU A 141 23.96 45.48 34.62
CA GLU A 141 25.30 46.06 34.66
C GLU A 141 25.29 47.56 34.38
N GLN A 142 24.55 48.00 33.35
CA GLN A 142 24.37 49.44 33.07
C GLN A 142 23.84 50.20 34.29
N ARG A 143 22.77 49.71 34.94
CA ARG A 143 22.23 50.34 36.15
C ARG A 143 23.23 50.34 37.31
N ARG A 144 24.08 49.31 37.42
CA ARG A 144 25.14 49.26 38.45
C ARG A 144 26.22 50.30 38.15
N MET A 145 26.63 50.46 36.89
CA MET A 145 27.60 51.46 36.46
C MET A 145 27.07 52.89 36.69
N GLU A 146 25.81 53.16 36.32
CA GLU A 146 25.16 54.46 36.54
C GLU A 146 25.11 54.82 38.04
N ARG A 147 24.72 53.88 38.91
CA ARG A 147 24.71 54.11 40.36
C ARG A 147 26.11 54.42 40.90
N LYS A 148 27.13 53.69 40.45
CA LYS A 148 28.53 53.95 40.86
C LYS A 148 28.98 55.34 40.40
N ALA A 149 28.72 55.71 39.15
CA ALA A 149 29.07 57.02 38.61
C ALA A 149 28.43 58.16 39.41
N GLN A 150 27.14 58.05 39.77
CA GLN A 150 26.46 59.05 40.61
C GLN A 150 27.08 59.16 42.01
N ILE A 151 27.40 58.02 42.64
CA ILE A 151 28.03 58.00 43.98
C ILE A 151 29.43 58.64 43.93
N ASP A 152 30.22 58.32 42.90
CA ASP A 152 31.56 58.87 42.72
C ASP A 152 31.52 60.37 42.45
N GLU A 153 30.54 60.87 41.67
CA GLU A 153 30.33 62.30 41.45
C GLU A 153 30.01 63.04 42.76
N ILE A 154 29.16 62.47 43.63
CA ILE A 154 28.85 63.04 44.95
C ILE A 154 30.10 63.08 45.83
N ARG A 155 30.91 61.99 45.82
CA ARG A 155 32.16 61.92 46.58
C ARG A 155 33.16 62.99 46.13
N ILE A 156 33.22 63.30 44.83
CA ILE A 156 34.09 64.36 44.30
C ILE A 156 33.57 65.76 44.71
N LYS A 157 32.25 65.98 44.71
CA LYS A 157 31.66 67.29 45.03
C LYS A 157 31.65 67.63 46.52
N TYR A 158 31.51 66.64 47.39
CA TYR A 158 31.25 66.84 48.83
C TYR A 158 32.15 65.99 49.75
N GLY A 159 33.05 65.18 49.19
CA GLY A 159 34.10 64.54 49.97
C GLY A 159 35.16 65.56 50.37
N THR A 160 35.39 65.68 51.67
CA THR A 160 36.50 66.46 52.27
C THR A 160 37.84 65.84 51.96
#